data_AF-A0A085JQ08-F1
#
_entry.id   AF-A0A085JQ08-F1
#
_cell.length_a   1.000
_cell.length_b   1.000
_cell.length_c   1.000
_cell.angle_alpha   90.00
_cell.angle_beta   90.00
_cell.angle_gamma   90.00
#
_symmetry.space_group_name_H-M   'P 1'
#
loop_
_entity.id
_entity.type
_entity.pdbx_description
1 polymer ?
#
loop_
_entity_poly.entity_id
_entity_poly.type
_entity_poly.pdbx_seq_one_letter_code
_entity_poly.pdbx_strand_id
1 'polypeptide(L)' 'MKRSRFTDSQIIAILKQAEAGTPVSELCREHGISSASFYKWRSKFGGKALPLFSLPG' A
#
# COMPACT_ATOMS: atom_id res chain seq x y z
N MET A 1 7.13 22.23 2.89
CA MET A 1 6.17 21.11 2.77
C MET A 1 6.83 19.99 1.97
N LYS A 2 7.23 18.87 2.60
CA LYS A 2 7.77 17.72 1.86
C LYS A 2 6.64 17.16 1.00
N ARG A 3 6.70 17.38 -0.32
CA ARG A 3 5.75 16.79 -1.26
C ARG A 3 5.79 15.27 -1.08
N SER A 4 4.80 14.71 -0.39
CA SER A 4 4.58 13.26 -0.40
C SER A 4 4.52 12.86 -1.86
N ARG A 5 5.39 11.92 -2.25
CA ARG A 5 5.61 11.54 -3.65
C ARG A 5 4.35 10.96 -4.33
N PHE A 6 3.32 10.65 -3.53
CA PHE A 6 2.02 10.16 -3.94
C PHE A 6 0.92 10.89 -3.17
N THR A 7 -0.16 11.23 -3.87
CA THR A 7 -1.37 11.81 -3.27
C THR A 7 -2.24 10.72 -2.65
N ASP A 8 -3.09 11.07 -1.68
CA ASP A 8 -4.01 10.10 -1.05
C ASP A 8 -4.90 9.39 -2.10
N SER A 9 -5.30 10.09 -3.16
CA SER A 9 -6.07 9.51 -4.27
C SER A 9 -5.27 8.47 -5.08
N GLN A 10 -3.98 8.74 -5.38
CA GLN A 10 -3.10 7.74 -6.01
C GLN A 10 -2.94 6.50 -5.12
N ILE A 11 -2.78 6.70 -3.82
CA ILE A 11 -2.63 5.61 -2.87
C ILE A 11 -3.88 4.72 -2.85
N ILE A 12 -5.07 5.33 -2.77
CA ILE A 12 -6.34 4.60 -2.79
C ILE A 12 -6.54 3.86 -4.11
N ALA A 13 -6.18 4.46 -5.25
CA ALA A 13 -6.27 3.80 -6.56
C ALA A 13 -5.39 2.54 -6.64
N ILE A 14 -4.14 2.62 -6.16
CA ILE A 14 -3.20 1.51 -6.12
C ILE A 14 -3.70 0.40 -5.18
N LEU A 15 -4.20 0.76 -4.00
CA LEU A 15 -4.79 -0.21 -3.06
C LEU A 15 -5.99 -0.93 -3.68
N LYS A 16 -6.88 -0.20 -4.37
CA LYS A 16 -8.03 -0.78 -5.07
C LYS A 16 -7.62 -1.70 -6.23
N GLN A 17 -6.56 -1.36 -6.98
CA GLN A 17 -6.02 -2.26 -8.00
C GLN A 17 -5.53 -3.59 -7.39
N ALA A 18 -4.90 -3.53 -6.22
CA ALA A 18 -4.47 -4.74 -5.52
C ALA A 18 -5.66 -5.57 -5.04
N GLU A 19 -6.71 -4.94 -4.52
CA GLU A 19 -7.97 -5.61 -4.15
C GLU A 19 -8.71 -6.19 -5.36
N ALA A 20 -8.58 -5.57 -6.53
CA ALA A 20 -9.11 -6.10 -7.80
C ALA A 20 -8.35 -7.34 -8.32
N GLY A 21 -7.29 -7.77 -7.62
CA GLY A 21 -6.50 -8.96 -7.97
C GLY A 21 -5.14 -8.66 -8.60
N THR A 22 -4.74 -7.39 -8.69
CA THR A 22 -3.42 -7.04 -9.22
C THR A 22 -2.34 -7.37 -8.18
N PRO A 23 -1.29 -8.13 -8.53
CA PRO A 23 -0.24 -8.46 -7.58
C PRO A 23 0.55 -7.21 -7.16
N VAL A 24 0.85 -7.10 -5.86
CA VAL A 24 1.60 -5.96 -5.30
C VAL A 24 2.94 -5.77 -6.00
N SER A 25 3.61 -6.86 -6.44
CA SER A 25 4.88 -6.78 -7.19
C SER A 25 4.77 -6.02 -8.51
N GLU A 26 3.65 -6.16 -9.24
CA GLU A 26 3.42 -5.38 -10.45
C GLU A 26 3.11 -3.93 -10.12
N LEU A 27 2.26 -3.68 -9.12
CA LEU A 27 1.98 -2.30 -8.68
C LEU A 27 3.24 -1.59 -8.20
N CYS A 28 4.11 -2.29 -7.48
CA CYS A 28 5.44 -1.85 -7.05
C CYS A 28 6.26 -1.38 -8.26
N ARG A 29 6.27 -2.16 -9.34
CA ARG A 29 7.09 -1.92 -10.52
C ARG A 29 6.49 -0.85 -11.44
N GLU A 30 5.18 -0.85 -11.61
CA GLU A 30 4.43 0.09 -12.46
C GLU A 30 4.40 1.50 -11.86
N HIS A 31 4.05 1.60 -10.58
CA HIS A 31 3.92 2.89 -9.89
C HIS A 31 5.22 3.37 -9.24
N GLY A 32 6.31 2.61 -9.37
CA GLY A 32 7.61 2.95 -8.77
C GLY A 32 7.55 3.04 -7.24
N ILE A 33 6.66 2.25 -6.65
CA ILE A 33 6.50 2.10 -5.20
C ILE A 33 7.38 0.98 -4.71
N SER A 34 7.54 0.91 -3.38
CA SER A 34 8.16 -0.24 -2.73
C SER A 34 7.07 -1.00 -1.97
N SER A 35 7.22 -2.31 -1.82
CA SER A 35 6.27 -3.16 -1.09
C SER A 35 6.03 -2.61 0.33
N ALA A 36 7.08 -2.11 0.98
CA ALA A 36 7.00 -1.44 2.28
C ALA A 36 6.06 -0.21 2.29
N SER A 37 6.05 0.59 1.22
CA SER A 37 5.13 1.74 1.09
C SER A 37 3.69 1.27 0.92
N PHE A 38 3.48 0.23 0.10
CA PHE A 38 2.15 -0.34 -0.12
C PHE A 38 1.53 -0.87 1.19
N TYR A 39 2.30 -1.62 1.99
CA TYR A 39 1.81 -2.10 3.29
C TYR A 39 1.54 -0.95 4.27
N LYS A 40 2.39 0.08 4.31
CA LYS A 40 2.13 1.31 5.09
C LYS A 40 0.82 1.98 4.69
N TRP A 41 0.53 2.05 3.40
CA TRP A 41 -0.71 2.60 2.88
C TRP A 41 -1.91 1.74 3.24
N ARG A 42 -1.79 0.42 3.14
CA ARG A 42 -2.83 -0.50 3.59
C ARG A 42 -3.17 -0.30 5.08
N SER A 43 -2.17 -0.05 5.93
CA SER A 43 -2.41 0.31 7.34
C SER A 43 -3.02 1.70 7.54
N LYS A 44 -2.71 2.67 6.67
CA LYS A 44 -3.20 4.05 6.79
C LYS A 44 -4.62 4.24 6.22
N PHE A 45 -4.94 3.57 5.11
CA PHE A 45 -6.18 3.74 4.34
C PHE A 45 -7.09 2.51 4.36
N GLY A 46 -6.54 1.30 4.55
CA GLY A 46 -7.28 0.03 4.50
C GLY A 46 -7.98 -0.36 5.80
N GLY A 47 -8.18 0.57 6.74
CA GLY A 47 -8.88 0.33 7.99
C GLY A 47 -7.96 -0.12 9.13
N LYS A 48 -8.21 0.45 10.32
CA LYS A 48 -7.55 0.09 11.57
C LYS A 48 -7.83 -1.38 11.88
N ALA A 49 -6.84 -2.26 11.69
CA ALA A 49 -6.61 -3.52 12.41
C ALA A 49 -5.97 -4.55 11.49
N LEU A 50 -4.66 -4.48 11.33
CA LEU A 50 -3.85 -5.70 11.35
C LEU A 50 -2.56 -5.36 12.09
N PRO A 51 -2.46 -5.66 13.40
CA PRO A 51 -1.17 -5.93 14.00
C PRO A 51 -0.64 -7.21 13.33
N LEU A 52 -0.10 -7.12 12.12
CA LEU A 52 0.66 -8.22 11.50
C LEU A 52 2.06 -8.36 12.15
N PHE A 53 2.26 -7.74 13.32
CA PHE A 53 3.34 -8.06 14.26
C PHE A 53 2.93 -9.16 15.26
N SER A 54 2.05 -10.08 14.86
CA SER A 54 1.89 -11.36 15.56
C SER A 54 2.11 -12.50 14.58
N LEU A 55 3.38 -12.71 14.24
CA LEU A 55 3.91 -14.02 13.89
C LEU A 55 4.86 -14.40 15.03
N PRO A 56 4.44 -15.25 15.99
CA PRO A 56 5.38 -16.03 16.77
C PRO A 56 5.75 -17.27 15.92
N GLY A 57 7.03 -17.39 15.59
CA GLY A 57 7.61 -18.53 14.92
C GLY A 57 9.12 -18.46 15.03
#